data_AF-A0A2C9LCY3-F1
#
_entry.id   AF-A0A2C9LCY3-F1
#
_cell.length_a   1.000
_cell.length_b   1.000
_cell.length_c   1.000
_cell.angle_alpha   90.00
_cell.angle_beta   90.00
_cell.angle_gamma   90.00
#
_symmetry.space_group_name_H-M   'P 1'
#
loop_
_entity.id
_entity.type
_entity.pdbx_description
1 polymer ?
#
loop_
_entity_poly.entity_id
_entity_poly.type
_entity_poly.pdbx_seq_one_letter_code
_entity_poly.pdbx_strand_id
1 'polypeptide(L)'
;MTFSIVLVTSIIMAATMFSMTHAHGRILDPVSRMSAYILGFPTPVNYNDHEMFCGGRAVQWQQNGGKCGICGDPWSGPRNYERPGGALLPKDVVITKTYQERDVINILLQITANHMGWHEFRVCNVESSGGIEATHECLNQNLLTDSTGKSRFYLDSSSTGFYNYTLVLPAGLTCTHCLLQWKWHCGE
;
A
#
# COMPACT_ATOMS: atom_id res chain seq x y z
N MET A 1 44.93 -9.41 -27.20
CA MET A 1 44.46 -8.24 -26.44
C MET A 1 42.97 -7.93 -26.66
N THR A 2 42.41 -8.15 -27.85
CA THR A 2 40.98 -7.90 -28.14
C THR A 2 40.00 -8.86 -27.42
N PHE A 3 40.35 -10.13 -27.28
CA PHE A 3 39.51 -11.14 -26.60
C PHE A 3 39.28 -10.84 -25.11
N SER A 4 40.29 -10.34 -24.40
CA SER A 4 40.21 -10.01 -22.97
C SER A 4 39.31 -8.80 -22.70
N ILE A 5 39.24 -7.84 -23.63
CA ILE A 5 38.40 -6.63 -23.49
C ILE A 5 36.91 -6.99 -23.65
N VAL A 6 36.58 -7.89 -24.58
CA VAL A 6 35.20 -8.39 -24.78
C VAL A 6 34.70 -9.18 -23.56
N LEU A 7 35.57 -9.98 -22.95
CA LEU A 7 35.22 -10.75 -21.75
C LEU A 7 34.96 -9.83 -20.54
N VAL A 8 35.80 -8.82 -20.33
CA VAL A 8 35.66 -7.85 -19.22
C VAL A 8 34.42 -6.97 -19.39
N THR A 9 34.14 -6.49 -20.61
CA THR A 9 32.91 -5.72 -20.89
C THR A 9 31.64 -6.56 -20.72
N SER A 10 31.67 -7.84 -21.09
CA SER A 10 30.54 -8.77 -20.87
C SER A 10 30.28 -9.06 -19.39
N ILE A 11 31.34 -9.18 -18.58
CA ILE A 11 31.22 -9.38 -17.12
C ILE A 11 30.68 -8.11 -16.42
N ILE A 12 31.11 -6.92 -16.85
CA ILE A 12 30.62 -5.65 -16.31
C ILE A 12 29.15 -5.43 -16.66
N MET A 13 28.71 -5.79 -17.88
CA MET A 13 27.31 -5.65 -18.30
C MET A 13 26.37 -6.67 -17.62
N ALA A 14 26.89 -7.83 -17.20
CA ALA A 14 26.16 -8.78 -16.36
C ALA A 14 26.04 -8.31 -14.89
N ALA A 15 27.04 -7.57 -14.39
CA ALA A 15 27.07 -7.05 -13.01
C ALA A 15 26.20 -5.80 -12.80
N THR A 16 25.74 -5.12 -13.87
CA THR A 16 24.88 -3.93 -13.79
C THR A 16 23.39 -4.22 -13.93
N MET A 17 22.99 -5.49 -13.96
CA MET A 17 21.59 -5.91 -13.79
C MET A 17 21.18 -5.73 -12.32
N PHE A 18 21.13 -4.48 -11.85
CA PHE A 18 20.37 -4.13 -10.65
C PHE A 18 18.94 -4.58 -10.93
N SER A 19 18.58 -5.72 -10.35
CA SER A 19 17.25 -6.27 -10.48
C SER A 19 16.33 -5.23 -9.84
N MET A 20 15.51 -4.58 -10.66
CA MET A 20 14.39 -3.75 -10.19
C MET A 20 13.33 -4.71 -9.65
N THR A 21 13.67 -5.44 -8.60
CA THR A 21 12.73 -6.28 -7.87
C THR A 21 11.79 -5.32 -7.16
N HIS A 22 10.51 -5.42 -7.48
CA HIS A 22 9.48 -4.62 -6.84
C HIS A 22 8.90 -5.43 -5.69
N ALA A 23 8.65 -4.77 -4.57
CA ALA A 23 7.89 -5.36 -3.48
C ALA A 23 6.43 -5.52 -3.87
N HIS A 24 5.83 -6.63 -3.48
CA HIS A 24 4.45 -6.94 -3.82
C HIS A 24 3.68 -7.44 -2.61
N GLY A 25 2.48 -6.92 -2.44
CA GLY A 25 1.57 -7.34 -1.38
C GLY A 25 0.25 -6.60 -1.41
N ARG A 26 -0.71 -7.11 -0.63
CA ARG A 26 -2.07 -6.59 -0.57
C ARG A 26 -2.68 -6.75 0.81
N ILE A 27 -3.67 -5.91 1.13
CA ILE A 27 -4.54 -6.11 2.31
C ILE A 27 -5.70 -7.01 1.92
N LEU A 28 -5.95 -8.05 2.72
CA LEU A 28 -7.06 -9.00 2.53
C LEU A 28 -8.13 -8.86 3.61
N ASP A 29 -7.80 -8.36 4.79
CA ASP A 29 -8.79 -8.03 5.83
C ASP A 29 -8.35 -6.78 6.61
N PRO A 30 -9.19 -5.71 6.69
CA PRO A 30 -10.31 -5.47 5.81
C PRO A 30 -9.82 -5.41 4.36
N VAL A 31 -10.56 -6.02 3.43
CA VAL A 31 -10.11 -6.12 2.04
C VAL A 31 -9.96 -4.73 1.42
N SER A 32 -8.83 -4.49 0.75
CA SER A 32 -8.56 -3.20 0.09
C SER A 32 -9.42 -3.01 -1.15
N ARG A 33 -9.50 -1.77 -1.66
CA ARG A 33 -10.19 -1.43 -2.92
C ARG A 33 -9.70 -2.29 -4.09
N MET A 34 -8.40 -2.54 -4.14
CA MET A 34 -7.72 -3.28 -5.21
C MET A 34 -8.03 -4.77 -5.18
N SER A 35 -8.25 -5.33 -3.99
CA SER A 35 -8.47 -6.77 -3.78
C SER A 35 -9.94 -7.12 -3.56
N ALA A 36 -10.84 -6.14 -3.44
CA ALA A 36 -12.23 -6.37 -3.02
C ALA A 36 -13.00 -7.34 -3.93
N TYR A 37 -12.68 -7.35 -5.23
CA TYR A 37 -13.28 -8.28 -6.20
C TYR A 37 -13.04 -9.76 -5.84
N ILE A 38 -11.94 -10.08 -5.15
CA ILE A 38 -11.61 -11.45 -4.73
C ILE A 38 -12.68 -12.00 -3.79
N LEU A 39 -13.29 -11.14 -2.97
CA LEU A 39 -14.33 -11.50 -2.02
C LEU A 39 -15.74 -11.24 -2.57
N GLY A 40 -15.89 -11.00 -3.89
CA GLY A 40 -17.18 -10.82 -4.54
C GLY A 40 -17.82 -9.44 -4.38
N PHE A 41 -17.08 -8.44 -3.89
CA PHE A 41 -17.57 -7.06 -3.89
C PHE A 41 -17.72 -6.54 -5.33
N PRO A 42 -18.65 -5.60 -5.59
CA PRO A 42 -18.93 -5.06 -6.93
C PRO A 42 -17.87 -4.04 -7.36
N THR A 43 -16.61 -4.47 -7.44
CA THR A 43 -15.46 -3.67 -7.88
C THR A 43 -14.84 -4.30 -9.14
N PRO A 44 -14.27 -3.50 -10.05
CA PRO A 44 -13.56 -4.04 -11.22
C PRO A 44 -12.47 -5.06 -10.83
N VAL A 45 -12.27 -6.06 -11.68
CA VAL A 45 -11.22 -7.06 -11.49
C VAL A 45 -9.85 -6.43 -11.72
N ASN A 46 -8.92 -6.66 -10.79
CA ASN A 46 -7.51 -6.31 -10.95
C ASN A 46 -6.61 -7.50 -10.60
N TYR A 47 -6.03 -8.16 -11.60
CA TYR A 47 -5.11 -9.27 -11.37
C TYR A 47 -3.75 -8.83 -10.77
N ASN A 48 -3.44 -7.53 -10.84
CA ASN A 48 -2.25 -6.90 -10.30
C ASN A 48 -2.58 -6.10 -9.01
N ASP A 49 -3.55 -6.56 -8.24
CA ASP A 49 -4.01 -5.96 -6.98
C ASP A 49 -2.95 -5.89 -5.86
N HIS A 50 -1.85 -6.61 -6.04
CA HIS A 50 -0.68 -6.64 -5.16
C HIS A 50 0.49 -5.78 -5.67
N GLU A 51 0.28 -5.01 -6.74
CA GLU A 51 1.28 -4.16 -7.43
C GLU A 51 1.14 -2.66 -7.11
N MET A 52 0.62 -2.32 -5.94
CA MET A 52 0.35 -0.94 -5.54
C MET A 52 1.59 -0.26 -4.95
N PHE A 53 2.69 -0.28 -5.72
CA PHE A 53 4.05 0.12 -5.33
C PHE A 53 4.45 1.51 -5.82
N CYS A 54 3.50 2.43 -5.96
CA CYS A 54 3.74 3.83 -6.37
C CYS A 54 4.33 3.98 -7.79
N GLY A 55 4.08 3.01 -8.67
CA GLY A 55 4.65 2.93 -10.02
C GLY A 55 6.13 2.51 -10.09
N GLY A 56 6.73 2.20 -8.96
CA GLY A 56 8.05 1.60 -8.86
C GLY A 56 9.09 2.57 -8.34
N ARG A 57 10.24 2.06 -7.89
CA ARG A 57 11.25 2.87 -7.19
C ARG A 57 11.71 4.08 -8.01
N ALA A 58 11.98 3.88 -9.30
CA ALA A 58 12.40 4.96 -10.19
C ALA A 58 11.30 6.02 -10.38
N VAL A 59 10.05 5.60 -10.61
CA VAL A 59 8.92 6.52 -10.76
C VAL A 59 8.66 7.28 -9.46
N GLN A 60 8.66 6.61 -8.33
CA GLN A 60 8.43 7.26 -7.03
C GLN A 60 9.54 8.25 -6.68
N TRP A 61 10.80 7.82 -6.70
CA TRP A 61 11.89 8.62 -6.13
C TRP A 61 12.56 9.55 -7.14
N GLN A 62 12.80 9.08 -8.36
CA GLN A 62 13.53 9.87 -9.36
C GLN A 62 12.60 10.85 -10.08
N GLN A 63 11.36 10.46 -10.38
CA GLN A 63 10.41 11.30 -11.12
C GLN A 63 9.48 12.10 -10.21
N ASN A 64 8.99 11.47 -9.13
CA ASN A 64 7.95 12.05 -8.28
C ASN A 64 8.45 12.61 -6.93
N GLY A 65 9.77 12.62 -6.70
CA GLY A 65 10.35 13.18 -5.48
C GLY A 65 9.89 12.48 -4.20
N GLY A 66 9.70 11.16 -4.27
CA GLY A 66 9.24 10.31 -3.16
C GLY A 66 7.72 10.22 -3.01
N LYS A 67 6.96 11.01 -3.77
CA LYS A 67 5.49 11.06 -3.65
C LYS A 67 4.81 9.82 -4.21
N CYS A 68 3.66 9.49 -3.64
CA CYS A 68 2.81 8.37 -4.02
C CYS A 68 1.33 8.74 -3.86
N GLY A 69 0.45 8.14 -4.65
CA GLY A 69 -1.00 8.22 -4.39
C GLY A 69 -1.35 7.65 -3.04
N ILE A 70 -2.46 8.09 -2.46
CA ILE A 70 -2.91 7.61 -1.14
C ILE A 70 -3.28 6.12 -1.18
N CYS A 71 -3.63 5.60 -2.37
CA CYS A 71 -3.98 4.19 -2.58
C CYS A 71 -2.89 3.40 -3.33
N GLY A 72 -1.67 3.94 -3.49
CA GLY A 72 -0.52 3.21 -4.06
C GLY A 72 -0.32 3.36 -5.57
N ASP A 73 -1.17 4.11 -6.28
CA ASP A 73 -0.94 4.52 -7.67
C ASP A 73 0.28 5.48 -7.78
N PRO A 74 1.00 5.52 -8.92
CA PRO A 74 2.11 6.46 -9.16
C PRO A 74 1.67 7.92 -9.00
N TRP A 75 2.48 8.78 -8.36
CA TRP A 75 2.07 10.16 -8.08
C TRP A 75 1.71 10.96 -9.34
N SER A 76 2.46 10.82 -10.43
CA SER A 76 2.23 11.52 -11.70
C SER A 76 1.24 10.82 -12.64
N GLY A 77 0.74 9.63 -12.30
CA GLY A 77 -0.12 8.83 -13.16
C GLY A 77 -1.62 8.94 -12.80
N PRO A 78 -2.47 8.17 -13.51
CA PRO A 78 -3.88 8.05 -13.18
C PRO A 78 -4.11 7.58 -11.75
N ARG A 79 -5.08 8.18 -11.07
CA ARG A 79 -5.53 7.79 -9.72
C ARG A 79 -6.66 6.78 -9.80
N ASN A 80 -6.35 5.55 -10.22
CA ASN A 80 -7.38 4.54 -10.53
C ASN A 80 -8.23 4.15 -9.31
N TYR A 81 -7.65 4.24 -8.11
CA TYR A 81 -8.30 3.86 -6.87
C TYR A 81 -8.65 5.03 -5.96
N GLU A 82 -8.68 6.27 -6.48
CA GLU A 82 -9.06 7.46 -5.71
C GLU A 82 -10.29 8.14 -6.33
N ARG A 83 -11.23 8.56 -5.50
CA ARG A 83 -12.45 9.29 -5.87
C ARG A 83 -12.12 10.75 -6.20
N PRO A 84 -12.97 11.43 -6.99
CA PRO A 84 -14.22 10.94 -7.60
C PRO A 84 -14.02 10.25 -8.96
N GLY A 85 -12.80 10.26 -9.50
CA GLY A 85 -12.51 9.89 -10.90
C GLY A 85 -11.83 8.54 -11.11
N GLY A 86 -11.62 7.75 -10.05
CA GLY A 86 -10.92 6.48 -10.14
C GLY A 86 -11.62 5.47 -11.05
N ALA A 87 -10.95 5.12 -12.15
CA ALA A 87 -11.48 4.23 -13.17
C ALA A 87 -11.71 2.78 -12.67
N LEU A 88 -11.04 2.40 -11.58
CA LEU A 88 -11.15 1.07 -10.97
C LEU A 88 -11.99 1.10 -9.67
N LEU A 89 -12.88 2.08 -9.54
CA LEU A 89 -13.86 2.16 -8.48
C LEU A 89 -15.30 2.11 -9.03
N PRO A 90 -16.23 1.48 -8.30
CA PRO A 90 -17.65 1.68 -8.55
C PRO A 90 -18.05 3.13 -8.24
N LYS A 91 -19.14 3.59 -8.89
CA LYS A 91 -19.69 4.93 -8.67
C LYS A 91 -20.02 5.16 -7.21
N ASP A 92 -20.72 4.22 -6.59
CA ASP A 92 -21.10 4.29 -5.18
C ASP A 92 -19.99 3.77 -4.27
N VAL A 93 -19.98 4.23 -3.01
CA VAL A 93 -19.03 3.76 -1.99
C VAL A 93 -19.34 2.31 -1.63
N VAL A 94 -18.29 1.49 -1.63
CA VAL A 94 -18.35 0.11 -1.15
C VAL A 94 -17.67 0.04 0.20
N ILE A 95 -18.44 -0.21 1.25
CA ILE A 95 -17.94 -0.44 2.61
C ILE A 95 -17.61 -1.92 2.76
N THR A 96 -16.34 -2.25 2.93
CA THR A 96 -15.88 -3.65 3.02
C THR A 96 -15.93 -4.21 4.44
N LYS A 97 -15.91 -3.33 5.45
CA LYS A 97 -16.03 -3.71 6.86
C LYS A 97 -16.49 -2.53 7.70
N THR A 98 -17.22 -2.83 8.77
CA THR A 98 -17.69 -1.85 9.76
C THR A 98 -17.14 -2.19 11.13
N TYR A 99 -16.80 -1.17 11.91
CA TYR A 99 -16.21 -1.29 13.24
C TYR A 99 -16.86 -0.27 14.18
N GLN A 100 -16.66 -0.46 15.48
CA GLN A 100 -16.91 0.56 16.50
C GLN A 100 -15.61 1.30 16.83
N GLU A 101 -15.73 2.54 17.31
CA GLU A 101 -14.57 3.24 17.85
C GLU A 101 -13.93 2.43 19.00
N ARG A 102 -12.61 2.52 19.15
CA ARG A 102 -11.81 1.71 20.09
C ARG A 102 -11.78 0.20 19.81
N ASP A 103 -12.37 -0.29 18.73
CA ASP A 103 -12.24 -1.71 18.38
C ASP A 103 -10.77 -2.10 18.22
N VAL A 104 -10.45 -3.29 18.74
CA VAL A 104 -9.21 -3.99 18.41
C VAL A 104 -9.46 -4.74 17.10
N ILE A 105 -8.80 -4.30 16.03
CA ILE A 105 -9.00 -4.81 14.68
C ILE A 105 -7.81 -5.65 14.23
N ASN A 106 -8.11 -6.60 13.35
CA ASN A 106 -7.13 -7.46 12.71
C ASN A 106 -6.87 -6.95 11.28
N ILE A 107 -5.59 -6.74 10.93
CA ILE A 107 -5.15 -6.44 9.57
C ILE A 107 -4.39 -7.62 8.99
N LEU A 108 -4.96 -8.28 7.99
CA LEU A 108 -4.33 -9.38 7.27
C LEU A 108 -3.70 -8.87 5.98
N LEU A 109 -2.38 -8.94 5.89
CA LEU A 109 -1.62 -8.72 4.67
C LEU A 109 -1.26 -10.05 4.03
N GLN A 110 -1.20 -10.07 2.71
CA GLN A 110 -0.49 -11.10 1.96
C GLN A 110 0.69 -10.46 1.23
N ILE A 111 1.90 -10.86 1.60
CA ILE A 111 3.15 -10.44 0.96
C ILE A 111 3.55 -11.51 -0.05
N THR A 112 3.69 -11.11 -1.31
CA THR A 112 3.99 -12.01 -2.44
C THR A 112 5.43 -11.87 -2.95
N ALA A 113 6.05 -10.70 -2.73
CA ALA A 113 7.49 -10.49 -2.90
C ALA A 113 7.97 -9.58 -1.76
N ASN A 114 8.72 -10.14 -0.81
CA ASN A 114 9.12 -9.45 0.42
C ASN A 114 10.46 -8.72 0.28
N HIS A 115 10.44 -7.40 0.49
CA HIS A 115 11.61 -6.52 0.49
C HIS A 115 11.90 -5.92 1.86
N MET A 116 11.59 -6.63 2.95
CA MET A 116 11.86 -6.21 4.33
C MET A 116 11.27 -4.83 4.66
N GLY A 117 11.90 -4.12 5.60
CA GLY A 117 11.49 -2.78 5.99
C GLY A 117 10.38 -2.83 7.03
N TRP A 118 9.37 -1.98 6.88
CA TRP A 118 8.34 -1.82 7.90
C TRP A 118 6.97 -1.43 7.35
N HIS A 119 5.95 -1.74 8.13
CA HIS A 119 4.56 -1.35 7.88
C HIS A 119 4.08 -0.31 8.88
N GLU A 120 3.21 0.57 8.40
CA GLU A 120 2.39 1.48 9.18
C GLU A 120 0.97 1.47 8.63
N PHE A 121 0.01 1.78 9.50
CA PHE A 121 -1.41 1.80 9.16
C PHE A 121 -2.03 3.11 9.61
N ARG A 122 -2.86 3.70 8.75
CA ARG A 122 -3.52 4.98 9.00
C ARG A 122 -4.99 4.87 8.69
N VAL A 123 -5.78 5.72 9.31
CA VAL A 123 -7.21 5.82 9.00
C VAL A 123 -7.60 7.28 8.79
N CYS A 124 -8.56 7.55 7.93
CA CYS A 124 -9.09 8.88 7.70
C CYS A 124 -10.60 8.82 7.68
N ASN A 125 -11.26 9.72 8.42
CA ASN A 125 -12.66 10.04 8.17
C ASN A 125 -12.73 10.93 6.91
N VAL A 126 -13.27 10.38 5.82
CA VAL A 126 -13.30 11.08 4.52
C VAL A 126 -14.12 12.37 4.58
N GLU A 127 -15.13 12.46 5.47
CA GLU A 127 -15.88 13.71 5.67
C GLU A 127 -14.98 14.85 6.16
N SER A 128 -13.99 14.54 7.00
CA SER A 128 -13.03 15.54 7.51
C SER A 128 -12.02 16.02 6.46
N SER A 129 -11.93 15.33 5.32
CA SER A 129 -11.08 15.70 4.18
C SER A 129 -11.87 16.24 2.98
N GLY A 130 -13.08 16.76 3.22
CA GLY A 130 -13.93 17.35 2.18
C GLY A 130 -14.95 16.40 1.56
N GLY A 131 -15.08 15.18 2.08
CA GLY A 131 -16.20 14.27 1.79
C GLY A 131 -16.10 13.45 0.51
N ILE A 132 -15.14 13.73 -0.37
CA ILE A 132 -14.99 13.02 -1.65
C ILE A 132 -14.01 11.85 -1.53
N GLU A 133 -12.82 12.12 -1.00
CA GLU A 133 -11.75 11.15 -0.83
C GLU A 133 -10.88 11.54 0.37
N ALA A 134 -10.18 10.57 0.95
CA ALA A 134 -9.16 10.85 1.95
C ALA A 134 -8.03 11.72 1.36
N THR A 135 -7.28 12.38 2.23
CA THR A 135 -6.04 13.07 1.85
C THR A 135 -4.87 12.54 2.67
N HIS A 136 -3.64 12.78 2.21
CA HIS A 136 -2.44 12.47 3.01
C HIS A 136 -2.49 13.19 4.36
N GLU A 137 -2.98 14.43 4.41
CA GLU A 137 -3.10 15.21 5.63
C GLU A 137 -4.04 14.53 6.63
N CYS A 138 -5.23 14.09 6.19
CA CYS A 138 -6.18 13.39 7.05
C CYS A 138 -5.66 12.03 7.53
N LEU A 139 -5.03 11.26 6.64
CA LEU A 139 -4.44 9.96 6.99
C LEU A 139 -3.31 10.11 8.01
N ASN A 140 -2.47 11.14 7.86
CA ASN A 140 -1.36 11.38 8.77
C ASN A 140 -1.80 11.85 10.16
N GLN A 141 -3.03 12.31 10.34
CA GLN A 141 -3.59 12.66 11.66
C GLN A 141 -3.89 11.42 12.52
N ASN A 142 -4.17 10.26 11.90
CA ASN A 142 -4.57 9.06 12.64
C ASN A 142 -3.70 7.85 12.27
N LEU A 143 -2.46 7.85 12.76
CA LEU A 143 -1.58 6.69 12.73
C LEU A 143 -2.05 5.66 13.77
N LEU A 144 -2.37 4.44 13.33
CA LEU A 144 -2.83 3.37 14.20
C LEU A 144 -1.68 2.75 14.98
N THR A 145 -1.99 2.30 16.20
CA THR A 145 -1.06 1.57 17.07
C THR A 145 -1.66 0.24 17.49
N ASP A 146 -0.81 -0.69 17.92
CA ASP A 146 -1.25 -1.82 18.73
C ASP A 146 -1.60 -1.38 20.16
N SER A 147 -2.00 -2.34 21.02
CA SER A 147 -2.34 -2.10 22.42
C SER A 147 -1.18 -1.61 23.28
N THR A 148 0.06 -1.69 22.78
CA THR A 148 1.27 -1.22 23.47
C THR A 148 1.67 0.20 23.03
N GLY A 149 0.98 0.77 22.04
CA GLY A 149 1.32 2.07 21.46
C GLY A 149 2.32 1.99 20.31
N LYS A 150 2.70 0.80 19.84
CA LYS A 150 3.60 0.63 18.70
C LYS A 150 2.84 0.85 17.40
N SER A 151 3.35 1.74 16.54
CA SER A 151 2.76 2.07 15.24
C SER A 151 3.55 1.57 14.02
N ARG A 152 4.83 1.22 14.21
CA ARG A 152 5.71 0.76 13.14
C ARG A 152 6.12 -0.69 13.37
N PHE A 153 5.85 -1.53 12.40
CA PHE A 153 6.06 -2.97 12.48
C PHE A 153 7.12 -3.40 11.47
N TYR A 154 8.32 -3.70 11.96
CA TYR A 154 9.43 -4.16 11.12
C TYR A 154 9.26 -5.62 10.75
N LEU A 155 9.59 -5.96 9.51
CA LEU A 155 9.72 -7.33 9.05
C LEU A 155 11.07 -7.88 9.51
N ASP A 156 11.05 -9.02 10.18
CA ASP A 156 12.22 -9.71 10.75
C ASP A 156 12.85 -10.71 9.78
N SER A 157 12.15 -11.05 8.69
CA SER A 157 12.61 -11.98 7.66
C SER A 157 12.08 -11.61 6.29
N SER A 158 12.76 -12.11 5.24
CA SER A 158 12.38 -11.92 3.84
C SER A 158 11.34 -12.94 3.36
N SER A 159 10.65 -13.59 4.29
CA SER A 159 9.65 -14.62 4.00
C SER A 159 8.45 -14.03 3.28
N THR A 160 7.84 -14.76 2.36
CA THR A 160 6.54 -14.39 1.79
C THR A 160 5.42 -15.08 2.56
N GLY A 161 4.18 -14.65 2.36
CA GLY A 161 3.01 -15.27 2.98
C GLY A 161 2.10 -14.27 3.68
N PHE A 162 1.37 -14.76 4.68
CA PHE A 162 0.38 -13.98 5.40
C PHE A 162 0.98 -13.36 6.65
N TYR A 163 0.75 -12.06 6.82
CA TYR A 163 1.19 -11.29 7.98
C TYR A 163 -0.01 -10.67 8.66
N ASN A 164 -0.08 -10.81 9.98
CA ASN A 164 -1.21 -10.35 10.76
C ASN A 164 -0.79 -9.27 11.76
N TYR A 165 -1.56 -8.18 11.82
CA TYR A 165 -1.35 -7.07 12.72
C TYR A 165 -2.61 -6.79 13.52
N THR A 166 -2.47 -6.64 14.83
CA THR A 166 -3.57 -6.28 15.72
C THR A 166 -3.43 -4.82 16.12
N LEU A 167 -4.40 -3.99 15.73
CA LEU A 167 -4.36 -2.53 15.89
C LEU A 167 -5.61 -2.05 16.64
N VAL A 168 -5.53 -0.88 17.25
CA VAL A 168 -6.64 -0.25 17.97
C VAL A 168 -7.15 0.94 17.18
N LEU A 169 -8.46 0.99 16.91
CA LEU A 169 -9.07 2.16 16.29
C LEU A 169 -9.10 3.35 17.26
N PRO A 170 -8.90 4.60 16.79
CA PRO A 170 -8.83 5.76 17.66
C PRO A 170 -10.16 6.03 18.38
N ALA A 171 -10.09 6.52 19.61
CA ALA A 171 -11.25 7.06 20.30
C ALA A 171 -11.70 8.38 19.63
N GLY A 172 -13.02 8.58 19.49
CA GLY A 172 -13.58 9.79 18.89
C GLY A 172 -13.53 9.81 17.36
N LEU A 173 -12.92 8.81 16.70
CA LEU A 173 -12.96 8.67 15.25
C LEU A 173 -14.18 7.83 14.86
N THR A 174 -15.23 8.51 14.45
CA THR A 174 -16.42 7.91 13.84
C THR A 174 -16.62 8.46 12.44
N CYS A 175 -17.14 7.64 11.54
CA CYS A 175 -17.31 7.97 10.12
C CYS A 175 -18.34 7.04 9.47
N THR A 176 -19.09 7.57 8.51
CA THR A 176 -19.91 6.74 7.61
C THR A 176 -19.06 6.14 6.48
N HIS A 177 -17.98 6.83 6.12
CA HIS A 177 -17.00 6.45 5.11
C HIS A 177 -15.59 6.78 5.63
N CYS A 178 -14.85 5.74 6.01
CA CYS A 178 -13.44 5.84 6.36
C CYS A 178 -12.56 5.17 5.31
N LEU A 179 -11.35 5.70 5.15
CA LEU A 179 -10.27 5.04 4.40
C LEU A 179 -9.21 4.53 5.36
N LEU A 180 -8.97 3.22 5.34
CA LEU A 180 -7.79 2.60 5.96
C LEU A 180 -6.67 2.51 4.93
N GLN A 181 -5.50 3.04 5.26
CA GLN A 181 -4.29 2.96 4.44
C GLN A 181 -3.26 2.06 5.11
N TRP A 182 -2.76 1.10 4.35
CA TRP A 182 -1.50 0.42 4.65
C TRP A 182 -0.37 1.09 3.89
N LYS A 183 0.69 1.44 4.61
CA LYS A 183 1.95 1.91 4.04
C LYS A 183 3.01 0.87 4.32
N TRP A 184 3.66 0.38 3.28
CA TRP A 184 4.86 -0.42 3.38
C TRP A 184 6.06 0.37 2.87
N HIS A 185 7.01 0.62 3.75
CA HIS A 185 8.32 1.10 3.36
C HIS A 185 9.27 -0.08 3.28
N CYS A 186 9.68 -0.44 2.08
CA CYS A 186 10.62 -1.55 1.85
C CYS A 186 12.02 -1.18 2.35
N GLY A 187 12.80 -2.17 2.76
CA GLY A 187 14.21 -2.03 3.13
C GLY A 187 15.10 -2.29 1.93
N GLU A 188 15.62 -1.23 1.33
CA GLU A 188 16.73 -1.26 0.37
C GLU A 188 17.79 -0.23 0.77
#